data_AF-A0A1Z7ZYU6-F1
#
_entry.id   AF-A0A1Z7ZYU6-F1
#
_cell.length_a   1.000
_cell.length_b   1.000
_cell.length_c   1.000
_cell.angle_alpha   90.00
_cell.angle_beta   90.00
_cell.angle_gamma   90.00
#
_symmetry.space_group_name_H-M   'P 1'
#
loop_
_entity.id
_entity.type
_entity.pdbx_description
1 polymer ?
#
loop_
_entity_poly.entity_id
_entity_poly.type
_entity_poly.pdbx_seq_one_letter_code
_entity_poly.pdbx_strand_id
1 'polypeptide(L)' 'MEKLDQYSYIWTGEKDNWQIKDLGDNDFLIFNLSESSALTIDDDELYQALVSKMIEEGIEVCKI' A
#
# COMPACT_ATOMS: atom_id res chain seq x y z
N MET A 1 -8.46 4.12 12.89
CA MET A 1 -7.23 3.34 13.14
C MET A 1 -7.46 1.83 13.16
N GLU A 2 -8.50 1.30 13.81
CA GLU A 2 -8.77 -0.17 13.81
C GLU A 2 -8.83 -0.81 12.40
N LYS A 3 -9.35 -0.12 11.39
CA LYS A 3 -9.35 -0.61 10.01
C LYS A 3 -7.95 -0.68 9.39
N LEU A 4 -7.06 0.26 9.74
CA LEU A 4 -5.69 0.30 9.22
C LEU A 4 -4.88 -0.88 9.77
N ASP A 5 -5.05 -1.20 11.06
CA ASP A 5 -4.35 -2.32 11.70
C ASP A 5 -4.65 -3.69 11.05
N GLN A 6 -5.82 -3.83 10.40
CA GLN A 6 -6.16 -5.03 9.63
C GLN A 6 -5.23 -5.26 8.44
N TYR A 7 -4.57 -4.20 7.94
CA TYR A 7 -3.62 -4.24 6.83
C TYR A 7 -2.17 -4.26 7.30
N SER A 8 -1.91 -4.35 8.61
CA SER A 8 -0.55 -4.27 9.17
C SER A 8 0.42 -5.33 8.65
N TYR A 9 -0.08 -6.47 8.16
CA TYR A 9 0.73 -7.50 7.51
C TYR A 9 1.53 -6.96 6.32
N ILE A 10 1.01 -5.93 5.62
CA ILE A 10 1.64 -5.31 4.45
C ILE A 10 3.01 -4.73 4.79
N TRP A 11 3.17 -4.06 5.93
CA TRP A 11 4.43 -3.40 6.32
C TRP A 11 5.18 -4.13 7.44
N THR A 12 4.69 -5.29 7.89
CA THR A 12 5.34 -6.07 8.95
C THR A 12 5.88 -7.40 8.44
N GLY A 13 5.02 -8.41 8.29
CA GLY A 13 5.41 -9.78 7.96
C GLY A 13 5.60 -10.05 6.47
N GLU A 14 4.94 -9.28 5.61
CA GLU A 14 4.94 -9.51 4.16
C GLU A 14 5.60 -8.36 3.39
N LYS A 15 6.35 -7.50 4.07
CA LYS A 15 6.89 -6.25 3.52
C LYS A 15 7.48 -6.38 2.10
N ASP A 16 8.28 -7.41 1.86
CA ASP A 16 8.96 -7.64 0.58
C ASP A 16 8.03 -8.07 -0.56
N ASN A 17 6.79 -8.47 -0.25
CA ASN A 17 5.77 -8.82 -1.22
C ASN A 17 4.95 -7.61 -1.67
N TRP A 18 5.12 -6.44 -1.07
CA TRP A 18 4.28 -5.27 -1.33
C TRP A 18 5.08 -4.13 -1.93
N GLN A 19 4.45 -3.41 -2.86
CA GLN A 19 5.03 -2.26 -3.52
C GLN A 19 3.95 -1.22 -3.78
N ILE A 20 4.30 0.06 -3.67
CA ILE A 20 3.45 1.15 -4.12
C ILE A 20 3.83 1.47 -5.57
N LYS A 21 2.85 1.52 -6.46
CA LYS A 21 3.04 2.01 -7.81
C LYS A 21 2.50 3.44 -7.93
N ASP A 22 3.34 4.38 -8.33
CA ASP A 22 2.95 5.77 -8.60
C ASP A 22 2.37 5.87 -10.01
N LEU A 23 1.07 6.14 -10.11
CA LEU A 23 0.33 6.30 -11.36
C LEU A 23 0.38 7.74 -11.90
N GLY A 24 0.97 8.68 -11.15
CA GLY A 24 0.91 10.11 -11.41
C GLY A 24 -0.30 10.77 -10.74
N ASP A 25 -0.35 12.10 -10.78
CA ASP A 25 -1.46 12.92 -10.24
C ASP A 25 -1.82 12.66 -8.76
N ASN A 26 -0.85 12.22 -7.96
CA ASN A 26 -1.01 11.77 -6.56
C ASN A 26 -1.88 10.51 -6.39
N ASP A 27 -1.98 9.70 -7.44
CA ASP A 27 -2.64 8.41 -7.40
C ASP A 27 -1.63 7.27 -7.28
N PHE A 28 -1.93 6.31 -6.41
CA PHE A 28 -1.05 5.22 -6.03
C PHE A 28 -1.81 3.89 -6.10
N LEU A 29 -1.15 2.87 -6.62
CA LEU A 29 -1.66 1.51 -6.59
C LEU A 29 -0.87 0.69 -5.57
N ILE A 30 -1.57 0.05 -4.64
CA ILE A 30 -0.97 -0.89 -3.71
C ILE A 30 -0.92 -2.25 -4.41
N PHE A 31 0.29 -2.73 -4.70
CA PHE A 31 0.51 -3.93 -5.50
C PHE A 31 1.19 -5.02 -4.70
N ASN A 32 0.62 -6.22 -4.74
CA ASN A 32 1.20 -7.44 -4.20
C ASN A 32 1.99 -8.17 -5.29
N LEU A 33 3.30 -8.23 -5.11
CA LEU A 33 4.27 -8.87 -6.00
C LEU A 33 4.15 -10.40 -6.00
N SER A 34 3.83 -11.01 -4.86
CA SER A 34 3.76 -12.48 -4.76
C SER A 34 2.50 -13.04 -5.43
N GLU A 35 1.38 -12.32 -5.34
CA GLU A 35 0.11 -12.70 -5.95
C GLU A 35 -0.12 -12.08 -7.33
N SER A 36 0.72 -11.12 -7.74
CA SER A 36 0.54 -10.32 -8.96
C SER A 36 -0.85 -9.65 -9.00
N SER A 37 -1.29 -9.12 -7.87
CA SER A 37 -2.62 -8.54 -7.66
C SER A 37 -2.52 -7.12 -7.10
N ALA A 38 -3.57 -6.33 -7.27
CA ALA A 38 -3.69 -5.00 -6.69
C ALA A 38 -4.71 -4.99 -5.56
N LEU A 39 -4.39 -4.30 -4.47
CA LEU A 39 -5.31 -4.05 -3.38
C LEU A 39 -6.05 -2.72 -3.64
N THR A 40 -7.35 -2.81 -3.82
CA THR A 40 -8.24 -1.65 -3.98
C THR A 40 -8.95 -1.35 -2.67
N ILE A 41 -8.99 -0.07 -2.28
CA ILE A 41 -9.69 0.38 -1.07
C ILE A 41 -10.65 1.50 -1.48
N ASP A 42 -11.95 1.28 -1.25
CA ASP A 42 -13.01 2.24 -1.61
C ASP A 42 -13.14 3.41 -0.61
N ASP A 43 -12.55 3.28 0.57
CA ASP A 43 -12.57 4.29 1.64
C ASP A 43 -11.34 5.19 1.50
N ASP A 44 -11.54 6.39 0.94
CA ASP A 44 -10.45 7.34 0.61
C ASP A 44 -9.56 7.68 1.82
N GLU A 45 -10.15 7.85 3.00
CA GLU A 45 -9.39 8.17 4.22
C GLU A 45 -8.50 7.00 4.63
N LEU A 46 -9.02 5.77 4.54
CA LEU A 46 -8.25 4.55 4.80
C LEU A 46 -7.15 4.34 3.76
N TYR A 47 -7.44 4.55 2.48
CA TYR A 47 -6.49 4.44 1.40
C TYR A 47 -5.30 5.40 1.59
N GLN A 48 -5.57 6.67 1.86
CA GLN A 48 -4.52 7.66 2.11
C GLN A 48 -3.69 7.33 3.36
N ALA A 49 -4.34 6.89 4.44
CA ALA A 49 -3.65 6.44 5.65
C ALA A 49 -2.77 5.21 5.40
N LEU A 50 -3.23 4.28 4.57
CA LEU A 50 -2.51 3.06 4.24
C LEU A 50 -1.26 3.34 3.41
N VAL A 51 -1.40 4.12 2.34
CA VAL A 51 -0.27 4.55 1.50
C VAL A 51 0.76 5.31 2.34
N SER A 52 0.31 6.27 3.16
CA SER A 52 1.20 7.03 4.06
C SER A 52 1.96 6.09 4.99
N LYS A 53 1.28 5.13 5.62
CA LYS A 53 1.89 4.17 6.52
C LYS A 53 2.90 3.25 5.83
N MET A 54 2.57 2.78 4.64
CA MET A 54 3.48 1.96 3.83
C MET A 54 4.76 2.74 3.47
N ILE A 55 4.65 4.02 3.11
CA ILE A 55 5.81 4.88 2.84
C ILE A 55 6.63 5.11 4.11
N GLU A 56 5.99 5.41 5.25
CA GLU A 56 6.67 5.60 6.55
C GLU A 56 7.50 4.38 6.96
N GLU A 57 6.95 3.18 6.74
CA GLU A 57 7.61 1.92 7.06
C GLU A 57 8.63 1.51 6.00
N GLY A 58 8.79 2.30 4.93
CA GLY A 58 9.78 2.10 3.88
C GLY A 58 9.44 0.98 2.90
N ILE A 59 8.16 0.83 2.54
CA ILE A 59 7.76 0.08 1.34
C ILE A 59 8.25 0.84 0.11
N GLU A 60 8.71 0.11 -0.89
CA GLU A 60 9.23 0.70 -2.12
C GLU A 60 8.11 1.36 -2.95
N VAL A 61 8.38 2.59 -3.43
CA VAL A 61 7.53 3.31 -4.37
C VAL A 61 8.18 3.27 -5.75
N CYS A 62 7.47 2.73 -6.74
CA CYS A 62 7.93 2.59 -8.11
C CYS A 62 7.01 3.33 -9.08
N LYS A 63 7.58 4.18 -9.94
CA LYS A 63 6.84 4.84 -11.00
C LYS A 63 6.55 3.88 -12.16
N ILE A 64 5.34 3.93 -12.72
CA ILE A 64 4.96 3.19 -13.94
C ILE A 64 4.90 4.11 -15.17
#